data_AF-A0A5C3Q2Z2-F1
#
_entry.id   AF-A0A5C3Q2Z2-F1
#
_cell.length_a   1.000
_cell.length_b   1.000
_cell.length_c   1.000
_cell.angle_alpha   90.00
_cell.angle_beta   90.00
_cell.angle_gamma   90.00
#
_symmetry.space_group_name_H-M   'P 1'
#
loop_
_entity.id
_entity.type
_entity.pdbx_description
1 polymer ?
#
loop_
_entity_poly.entity_id
_entity_poly.type
_entity_poly.pdbx_seq_one_letter_code
_entity_poly.pdbx_strand_id
1 'polypeptide(L)'
;MVLIRLVNMCMQFGLDHSDVDKIEQSFVHWVEVFERIYFQGNPGRARISTMPIHALLHLAQDIHNMGPLWVYWCFVMEHFCGSLPPAVKSRKHPETNLANRLRDLAQNSQIELIYQLHDTM
;
A
#
# COMPACT_ATOMS: atom_id res chain seq x y z
N MET A 1 4.28 -5.77 15.65
CA MET A 1 2.84 -5.86 15.31
C MET A 1 2.02 -4.61 15.66
N VAL A 2 2.62 -3.46 16.04
CA VAL A 2 1.89 -2.20 16.33
C VAL A 2 1.64 -1.39 15.05
N LEU A 3 2.70 -1.19 14.23
CA LEU A 3 2.60 -0.42 12.98
C LEU A 3 1.53 -0.97 12.02
N ILE A 4 1.47 -2.29 11.84
CA ILE A 4 0.49 -2.95 10.98
C ILE A 4 -0.95 -2.61 11.42
N ARG A 5 -1.21 -2.55 12.72
CA ARG A 5 -2.55 -2.19 13.22
C ARG A 5 -2.90 -0.74 12.90
N LEU A 6 -1.95 0.19 13.01
CA LEU A 6 -2.15 1.60 12.67
C LEU A 6 -2.40 1.79 11.17
N VAL A 7 -1.61 1.12 10.33
CA VAL A 7 -1.81 1.13 8.88
C VAL A 7 -3.19 0.55 8.52
N ASN A 8 -3.59 -0.57 9.12
CA ASN A 8 -4.92 -1.16 8.89
C ASN A 8 -6.07 -0.26 9.35
N MET A 9 -5.84 0.60 10.36
CA MET A 9 -6.82 1.60 10.79
C MET A 9 -6.98 2.68 9.71
N CYS A 10 -5.87 3.19 9.15
CA CYS A 10 -5.90 4.15 8.04
C CYS A 10 -6.62 3.62 6.79
N MET A 11 -6.70 2.30 6.66
CA MET A 11 -7.29 1.58 5.53
C MET A 11 -8.77 1.23 5.71
N GLN A 12 -9.41 1.60 6.83
CA GLN A 12 -10.83 1.35 7.04
C GLN A 12 -11.70 2.09 6.01
N PHE A 13 -12.83 1.50 5.65
CA PHE A 13 -13.78 2.09 4.69
C PHE A 13 -14.39 3.41 5.20
N GLY A 14 -14.56 3.53 6.52
CA GLY A 14 -14.99 4.74 7.19
C GLY A 14 -14.13 5.02 8.41
N LEU A 15 -13.84 6.30 8.64
CA LEU A 15 -13.11 6.81 9.79
C LEU A 15 -13.91 7.98 10.35
N ASP A 16 -14.11 8.00 11.66
CA ASP A 16 -14.62 9.19 12.34
C ASP A 16 -13.47 10.13 12.76
N HIS A 17 -13.79 11.35 13.19
CA HIS A 17 -12.77 12.30 13.65
C HIS A 17 -11.96 11.77 14.84
N SER A 18 -12.60 11.02 15.75
CA SER A 18 -11.91 10.43 16.90
C SER A 18 -10.92 9.34 16.50
N ASP A 19 -11.18 8.63 15.40
CA ASP A 19 -10.26 7.64 14.85
C ASP A 19 -9.04 8.32 14.24
N VAL A 20 -9.24 9.45 13.54
CA VAL A 20 -8.12 10.22 12.99
C VAL A 20 -7.26 10.81 14.10
N ASP A 21 -7.87 11.34 15.18
CA ASP A 21 -7.14 11.81 16.37
C ASP A 21 -6.30 10.68 17.01
N LYS A 22 -6.88 9.47 17.12
CA LYS A 22 -6.17 8.28 17.61
C LYS A 22 -5.02 7.89 16.68
N ILE A 23 -5.22 7.94 15.36
CA ILE A 23 -4.20 7.65 14.35
C ILE A 23 -3.01 8.60 14.54
N GLU A 24 -3.28 9.91 14.66
CA GLU A 24 -2.23 10.93 14.85
C GLU A 24 -1.39 10.63 16.09
N GLN A 25 -2.04 10.52 17.26
CA GLN A 25 -1.35 10.27 18.53
C GLN A 25 -0.55 8.95 18.50
N SER A 26 -1.11 7.93 17.86
CA SER A 26 -0.47 6.62 17.77
C SER A 26 0.75 6.61 16.86
N PHE A 27 0.72 7.34 15.73
CA PHE A 27 1.88 7.45 14.86
C PHE A 27 2.98 8.31 15.48
N VAL A 28 2.63 9.42 16.15
CA VAL A 28 3.58 10.21 16.93
C VAL A 28 4.30 9.31 17.95
N HIS A 29 3.53 8.59 18.77
CA HIS A 29 4.10 7.68 19.76
C HIS A 29 4.97 6.60 19.11
N TRP A 30 4.53 6.03 17.99
CA TRP A 30 5.30 5.01 17.29
C TRP A 30 6.64 5.55 16.76
N VAL A 31 6.65 6.77 16.19
CA VAL A 31 7.86 7.43 15.71
C VAL A 31 8.80 7.79 16.85
N GLU A 32 8.30 8.28 17.99
CA GLU A 32 9.13 8.53 19.18
C GLU A 32 9.83 7.25 19.67
N VAL A 33 9.12 6.12 19.68
CA VAL A 33 9.68 4.81 20.03
C VAL A 33 10.74 4.38 19.00
N PHE A 34 10.47 4.56 17.71
CA PHE A 34 11.42 4.28 16.64
C PHE A 34 12.69 5.13 16.77
N GLU A 35 12.55 6.44 16.99
CA GLU A 35 13.68 7.35 17.17
C GLU A 35 14.50 7.00 18.40
N ARG A 36 13.86 6.66 19.52
CA ARG A 36 14.56 6.20 20.73
C ARG A 36 15.39 4.95 20.48
N ILE A 37 14.87 3.98 19.74
CA ILE A 37 15.55 2.70 19.50
C ILE A 37 16.66 2.84 18.47
N TYR A 38 16.38 3.50 17.34
CA TYR A 38 17.25 3.48 16.17
C TYR A 38 18.06 4.78 16.00
N PHE A 39 17.41 5.95 16.07
CA PHE A 39 18.06 7.25 15.88
C PHE A 39 18.94 7.64 17.07
N GLN A 40 18.47 7.39 18.29
CA GLN A 40 19.17 7.63 19.56
C GLN A 40 19.69 9.07 19.74
N GLY A 41 19.06 10.04 19.07
CA GLY A 41 19.52 11.43 19.07
C GLY A 41 20.90 11.65 18.45
N ASN A 42 21.42 10.68 17.70
CA ASN A 42 22.74 10.75 17.10
C ASN A 42 22.65 11.24 15.64
N PRO A 43 23.14 12.45 15.32
CA PRO A 43 23.10 12.98 13.94
C PRO A 43 23.78 12.08 12.91
N GLY A 44 24.79 11.30 13.30
CA GLY A 44 25.43 10.30 12.43
C GLY A 44 24.49 9.17 11.98
N ARG A 45 23.33 9.03 12.63
CA ARG A 45 22.27 8.07 12.31
C ARG A 45 21.04 8.70 11.67
N ALA A 46 21.08 9.98 11.30
CA ALA A 46 19.94 10.69 10.71
C ALA A 46 19.37 9.98 9.45
N ARG A 47 20.19 9.20 8.73
CA ARG A 47 19.76 8.39 7.58
C ARG A 47 18.68 7.36 7.91
N ILE A 48 18.49 7.00 9.19
CA ILE A 48 17.47 6.04 9.61
C ILE A 48 16.07 6.69 9.63
N SER A 49 15.98 7.99 9.88
CA SER A 49 14.74 8.78 9.78
C SER A 49 14.44 9.08 8.31
N THR A 50 14.10 8.04 7.56
CA THR A 50 13.81 8.12 6.13
C THR A 50 12.48 8.83 5.88
N MET A 51 12.27 9.28 4.64
CA MET A 51 11.01 9.93 4.24
C MET A 51 9.78 9.09 4.59
N PRO A 52 9.71 7.76 4.34
CA PRO A 52 8.55 6.96 4.74
C PRO A 52 8.27 6.96 6.24
N ILE A 53 9.30 7.02 7.09
CA ILE A 53 9.12 7.11 8.55
C ILE A 53 8.54 8.47 8.92
N HIS A 54 9.07 9.55 8.35
CA HIS A 54 8.55 10.90 8.58
C HIS A 54 7.11 11.06 8.07
N ALA A 55 6.78 10.46 6.93
CA ALA A 55 5.45 10.51 6.33
C ALA A 55 4.35 9.96 7.26
N LEU A 56 4.68 9.05 8.17
CA LEU A 56 3.72 8.53 9.16
C LEU A 56 3.11 9.64 10.04
N LEU A 57 3.86 10.71 10.30
CA LEU A 57 3.39 11.86 11.10
C LEU A 57 2.37 12.72 10.34
N HIS A 58 2.33 12.63 9.00
CA HIS A 58 1.42 13.41 8.17
C HIS A 58 0.14 12.65 7.81
N LEU A 59 0.10 11.33 8.01
CA LEU A 59 -1.02 10.48 7.58
C LEU A 59 -2.38 10.91 8.14
N ALA A 60 -2.45 11.34 9.40
CA ALA A 60 -3.72 11.83 9.98
C ALA A 60 -4.23 13.08 9.26
N GLN A 61 -3.33 14.04 9.00
CA GLN A 61 -3.66 15.26 8.28
C GLN A 61 -4.04 14.98 6.82
N ASP A 62 -3.35 14.04 6.17
CA ASP A 62 -3.69 13.59 4.82
C ASP A 62 -5.08 12.96 4.81
N ILE A 63 -5.41 12.14 5.81
CA ILE A 63 -6.75 11.52 5.93
C ILE A 63 -7.84 12.58 6.12
N HIS A 64 -7.59 13.62 6.93
CA HIS A 64 -8.53 14.74 7.06
C HIS A 64 -8.77 15.46 5.73
N ASN A 65 -7.74 15.62 4.92
CA ASN A 65 -7.80 16.41 3.69
C ASN A 65 -8.34 15.61 2.50
N MET A 66 -8.03 14.32 2.43
CA MET A 66 -8.21 13.49 1.23
C MET A 66 -9.09 12.26 1.46
N GLY A 67 -9.54 12.01 2.70
CA GLY A 67 -10.28 10.82 3.10
C GLY A 67 -9.37 9.65 3.48
N PRO A 68 -9.92 8.46 3.77
CA PRO A 68 -9.13 7.30 4.19
C PRO A 68 -8.03 6.91 3.19
N LEU A 69 -6.95 6.31 3.68
CA LEU A 69 -5.74 6.04 2.87
C LEU A 69 -6.01 5.20 1.62
N TRP A 70 -6.98 4.28 1.68
CA TRP A 70 -7.34 3.42 0.55
C TRP A 70 -7.88 4.20 -0.67
N VAL A 71 -8.35 5.43 -0.47
CA VAL A 71 -8.91 6.29 -1.51
C VAL A 71 -7.82 6.85 -2.43
N TYR A 72 -6.65 7.19 -1.88
CA TYR A 72 -5.62 7.94 -2.60
C TYR A 72 -4.26 7.24 -2.64
N TRP A 73 -4.08 6.10 -1.97
CA TRP A 73 -2.83 5.35 -2.03
C TRP A 73 -2.52 4.81 -3.44
N CYS A 74 -1.24 4.73 -3.77
CA CYS A 74 -0.81 4.23 -5.08
C CYS A 74 -0.80 2.70 -5.19
N PHE A 75 -1.12 1.95 -4.13
CA PHE A 75 -0.91 0.50 -4.06
C PHE A 75 -1.56 -0.26 -5.24
N VAL A 76 -2.82 0.04 -5.56
CA VAL A 76 -3.54 -0.63 -6.65
C VAL A 76 -2.88 -0.35 -8.00
N MET A 77 -2.49 0.91 -8.23
CA MET A 77 -1.82 1.33 -9.46
C MET A 77 -0.43 0.71 -9.58
N GLU A 78 0.36 0.72 -8.51
CA GLU A 78 1.70 0.12 -8.49
C GLU A 78 1.64 -1.40 -8.67
N HIS A 79 0.68 -2.06 -8.04
CA HIS A 79 0.46 -3.49 -8.22
C HIS A 79 0.10 -3.82 -9.68
N PHE A 80 -0.81 -3.05 -10.27
CA PHE A 80 -1.15 -3.16 -11.69
C PHE A 80 0.08 -2.92 -12.57
N CYS A 81 0.80 -1.82 -12.37
CA CYS A 81 2.03 -1.50 -13.11
C CYS A 81 3.09 -2.59 -12.97
N GLY A 82 3.26 -3.19 -11.79
CA GLY A 82 4.18 -4.29 -11.56
C GLY A 82 3.84 -5.57 -12.34
N SER A 83 2.56 -5.76 -12.69
CA SER A 83 2.12 -6.88 -13.52
C SER A 83 2.42 -6.70 -15.02
N LEU A 84 2.69 -5.48 -15.49
CA LEU A 84 2.89 -5.17 -16.91
C LEU A 84 4.25 -5.62 -17.46
N PRO A 85 5.42 -5.34 -16.83
CA PRO A 85 6.70 -5.74 -17.39
C PRO A 85 6.83 -7.25 -17.64
N PRO A 86 6.41 -8.14 -16.72
CA PRO A 86 6.44 -9.58 -16.97
C PRO A 86 5.55 -10.03 -18.15
N ALA A 87 4.50 -9.26 -18.48
CA ALA A 87 3.63 -9.54 -19.61
C ALA A 87 4.28 -9.17 -20.96
N VAL A 88 5.20 -8.19 -20.98
CA VAL A 88 5.88 -7.72 -22.20
C VAL A 88 7.08 -8.62 -22.52
N LYS A 89 6.81 -9.77 -23.15
CA LYS A 89 7.85 -10.76 -23.53
C LYS A 89 8.75 -10.34 -24.69
N SER A 90 8.30 -9.39 -25.51
CA SER A 90 9.03 -8.83 -26.65
C SER A 90 8.84 -7.32 -26.73
N ARG A 91 9.95 -6.60 -26.88
CA ARG A 91 9.97 -5.14 -27.05
C ARG A 91 9.50 -4.68 -28.43
N LYS A 92 9.50 -5.58 -29.43
CA LYS A 92 9.06 -5.27 -30.80
C LYS A 92 7.54 -5.23 -30.94
N HIS A 93 6.84 -6.03 -30.12
CA HIS A 93 5.38 -6.19 -30.17
C HIS A 93 4.76 -6.14 -28.76
N PRO A 94 4.98 -5.07 -27.98
CA PRO A 94 4.50 -4.96 -26.61
C PRO A 94 2.97 -5.01 -26.51
N GLU A 95 2.27 -4.38 -27.45
CA GLU A 95 0.81 -4.37 -27.53
C GLU A 95 0.22 -5.76 -27.73
N THR A 96 0.82 -6.56 -28.63
CA THR A 96 0.39 -7.94 -28.89
C THR A 96 0.58 -8.81 -27.66
N ASN A 97 1.68 -8.64 -26.94
CA ASN A 97 1.95 -9.39 -25.71
C ASN A 97 0.97 -9.05 -24.59
N LEU A 98 0.70 -7.76 -24.39
CA LEU A 98 -0.29 -7.31 -23.40
C LEU A 98 -1.69 -7.81 -23.75
N ALA A 99 -2.09 -7.74 -25.02
CA ALA A 99 -3.38 -8.26 -25.47
C ALA A 99 -3.51 -9.78 -25.25
N ASN A 100 -2.45 -10.54 -25.50
CA ASN A 100 -2.43 -11.97 -25.21
C ASN A 100 -2.52 -12.23 -23.70
N ARG A 101 -1.78 -11.49 -22.87
CA ARG A 101 -1.88 -11.63 -21.41
C ARG A 101 -3.28 -11.33 -20.89
N LEU A 102 -3.92 -10.28 -21.40
CA LEU A 102 -5.31 -9.95 -21.05
C LEU A 102 -6.26 -11.10 -21.42
N ARG A 103 -6.08 -11.68 -22.63
CA ARG A 103 -6.86 -12.84 -23.08
C ARG A 103 -6.66 -14.04 -22.15
N ASP A 104 -5.42 -14.37 -21.82
CA ASP A 104 -5.09 -15.50 -20.94
C ASP A 104 -5.72 -15.33 -19.55
N LEU A 105 -5.67 -14.12 -18.98
CA LEU A 105 -6.31 -13.81 -17.70
C LEU A 105 -7.83 -13.97 -17.76
N ALA A 106 -8.47 -13.45 -18.82
CA ALA A 106 -9.92 -13.57 -19.00
C ALA A 106 -10.36 -15.03 -19.21
N GLN A 107 -9.60 -15.81 -19.98
CA GLN A 107 -9.87 -17.23 -20.19
C GLN A 107 -9.72 -18.03 -18.89
N ASN A 108 -8.68 -17.77 -18.09
CA ASN A 108 -8.50 -18.42 -16.80
C ASN A 108 -9.64 -18.08 -15.84
N SER A 109 -10.04 -16.81 -15.75
CA SER A 109 -11.18 -16.40 -14.91
C SER A 109 -12.48 -17.09 -15.33
N GLN A 110 -12.71 -17.24 -16.64
CA GLN A 110 -13.88 -17.97 -17.14
C GLN A 110 -13.83 -19.47 -16.80
N ILE A 111 -12.65 -20.10 -16.87
CA ILE A 111 -12.44 -21.50 -16.47
C ILE A 111 -12.73 -21.65 -14.97
N GLU A 112 -12.18 -20.77 -14.12
CA GLU A 112 -12.43 -20.76 -12.68
C GLU A 112 -13.92 -20.67 -12.35
N LEU A 113 -14.67 -19.86 -13.11
CA LEU A 113 -16.13 -19.74 -12.97
C LEU A 113 -16.90 -20.98 -13.41
N ILE A 114 -16.60 -21.51 -14.59
CA ILE A 114 -17.29 -22.70 -15.14
C ILE A 114 -17.10 -23.91 -14.23
N TYR A 115 -15.90 -24.09 -13.68
CA TYR A 115 -15.54 -25.23 -12.86
C TYR A 115 -15.62 -24.98 -11.35
N GLN A 116 -16.12 -23.81 -10.92
CA GLN A 116 -16.27 -23.44 -9.51
C GLN A 116 -14.97 -23.60 -8.69
N LEU A 117 -13.84 -23.19 -9.26
CA LEU A 117 -12.50 -23.39 -8.66
C LEU A 117 -12.14 -22.33 -7.60
N HIS A 118 -13.04 -21.39 -7.32
CA HIS A 118 -12.80 -20.25 -6.42
C HIS A 118 -12.46 -20.66 -4.98
N ASP A 119 -12.88 -21.84 -4.53
CA ASP A 119 -12.66 -22.33 -3.16
C ASP A 119 -11.39 -23.22 -3.01
N THR A 120 -10.65 -23.46 -4.11
CA THR A 120 -9.55 -24.45 -4.16
C THR A 120 -8.14 -23.86 -4.26
N MET A 121 -7.99 -22.54 -4.38
CA MET A 121 -6.70 -21.83 -4.40
C MET A 121 -6.47 -21.05 -3.11
#